data_AF-B1WVM1-F1
#
_entry.id   AF-B1WVM1-F1
#
_cell.length_a   1.000
_cell.length_b   1.000
_cell.length_c   1.000
_cell.angle_alpha   90.00
_cell.angle_beta   90.00
_cell.angle_gamma   90.00
#
_symmetry.space_group_name_H-M   'P 1'
#
loop_
_entity.id
_entity.type
_entity.pdbx_description
1 polymer ?
#
loop_
_entity_poly.entity_id
_entity_poly.type
_entity_poly.pdbx_seq_one_letter_code
_entity_poly.pdbx_strand_id
1 'polypeptide(L)'
;MKLKSLILTKTTILLILSPLTLLAQSTSQLTAQNNPSNLDELPNIADQMNSWICSDQEDKILIEARDDSDWKLIIDPKSWKCQSGVSENSPGNLKFTCEPIAGGNLSLLSVTWLSGNDQNQQMGKWIHELANEHSMSCSLAKVELWDNDVTAP
;
A
#
# COMPACT_ATOMS: atom_id res chain seq x y z
N MET A 1 -60.98 25.12 -50.27
CA MET A 1 -61.53 25.19 -48.89
C MET A 1 -61.69 23.78 -48.33
N LYS A 2 -60.87 23.41 -47.35
CA LYS A 2 -61.17 22.43 -46.29
C LYS A 2 -59.97 22.43 -45.32
N LEU A 3 -60.12 23.20 -44.24
CA LEU A 3 -59.27 23.20 -43.07
C LEU A 3 -59.38 21.83 -42.41
N LYS A 4 -58.26 21.16 -42.13
CA LYS A 4 -58.23 20.01 -41.21
C LYS A 4 -57.09 20.17 -40.22
N SER A 5 -57.50 20.69 -39.06
CA SER A 5 -57.10 20.34 -37.70
C SER A 5 -55.62 20.06 -37.44
N LEU A 6 -55.00 21.07 -36.84
CA LEU A 6 -53.80 21.00 -36.02
C LEU A 6 -54.07 20.07 -34.82
N ILE A 7 -53.29 18.99 -34.67
CA ILE A 7 -53.27 18.18 -33.44
C ILE A 7 -51.96 18.54 -32.72
N LEU A 8 -52.09 19.37 -31.69
CA LEU A 8 -51.01 19.73 -30.79
C LEU A 8 -50.87 18.64 -29.73
N THR A 9 -50.01 17.65 -29.97
CA THR A 9 -49.65 16.66 -28.94
C THR A 9 -48.69 17.31 -27.95
N LYS A 10 -49.21 17.67 -26.76
CA LYS A 10 -48.38 18.00 -25.59
C LYS A 10 -47.72 16.72 -25.08
N THR A 11 -46.47 16.50 -25.45
CA THR A 11 -45.65 15.44 -24.84
C THR A 11 -45.17 15.94 -23.49
N THR A 12 -45.85 15.54 -22.42
CA THR A 12 -45.43 15.80 -21.05
C THR A 12 -44.18 14.97 -20.77
N ILE A 13 -43.02 15.62 -20.62
CA ILE A 13 -41.79 14.96 -20.17
C ILE A 13 -41.96 14.66 -18.68
N LEU A 14 -42.16 13.39 -18.36
CA LEU A 14 -42.18 12.88 -16.99
C LEU A 14 -40.73 12.76 -16.51
N LEU A 15 -40.26 13.73 -15.72
CA LEU A 15 -38.99 13.62 -14.98
C LEU A 15 -39.17 12.56 -13.89
N ILE A 16 -38.64 11.37 -14.14
CA ILE A 16 -38.57 10.29 -13.15
C ILE A 16 -37.44 10.67 -12.19
N LEU A 17 -37.80 11.27 -11.07
CA LEU A 17 -36.90 11.54 -9.96
C LEU A 17 -36.64 10.20 -9.26
N SER A 18 -35.53 9.53 -9.59
CA SER A 18 -35.10 8.33 -8.85
C SER A 18 -34.62 8.76 -7.46
N PRO A 19 -35.27 8.35 -6.36
CA PRO A 19 -34.66 8.49 -5.05
C PRO A 19 -33.46 7.54 -5.01
N LEU A 20 -32.26 8.06 -4.74
CA LEU A 20 -31.14 7.23 -4.32
C LEU A 20 -31.59 6.47 -3.07
N THR A 21 -31.82 5.17 -3.20
CA THR A 21 -31.95 4.27 -2.06
C THR A 21 -30.58 4.22 -1.40
N LEU A 22 -30.39 5.06 -0.38
CA LEU A 22 -29.29 4.91 0.56
C LEU A 22 -29.52 3.56 1.26
N LEU A 23 -28.75 2.55 0.88
CA LEU A 23 -28.63 1.31 1.66
C LEU A 23 -27.99 1.72 2.99
N ALA A 24 -28.84 2.01 3.98
CA ALA A 24 -28.45 2.00 5.37
C ALA A 24 -27.96 0.58 5.66
N GLN A 25 -26.65 0.38 5.65
CA GLN A 25 -26.04 -0.84 6.12
C GLN A 25 -26.48 -1.02 7.57
N SER A 26 -27.28 -2.06 7.80
CA SER A 26 -27.61 -2.54 9.13
C SER A 26 -26.31 -2.67 9.90
N THR A 27 -26.21 -1.92 11.00
CA THR A 27 -25.16 -2.11 12.02
C THR A 27 -25.12 -3.58 12.37
N SER A 28 -24.09 -4.29 11.91
CA SER A 28 -23.75 -5.59 12.45
C SER A 28 -23.51 -5.38 13.95
N GLN A 29 -24.44 -5.86 14.76
CA GLN A 29 -24.21 -6.02 16.18
C GLN A 29 -22.94 -6.87 16.32
N LEU A 30 -21.88 -6.25 16.81
CA LEU A 30 -20.74 -6.96 17.37
C LEU A 30 -21.27 -7.76 18.55
N THR A 31 -21.69 -8.99 18.31
CA THR A 31 -21.76 -9.99 19.37
C THR A 31 -20.32 -10.25 19.80
N ALA A 32 -19.90 -9.57 20.86
CA ALA A 32 -18.71 -9.94 21.63
C ALA A 32 -18.95 -11.35 22.17
N GLN A 33 -18.56 -12.34 21.38
CA GLN A 33 -18.50 -13.72 21.81
C GLN A 33 -17.28 -13.81 22.72
N ASN A 34 -17.54 -13.77 24.03
CA ASN A 34 -16.54 -13.95 25.08
C ASN A 34 -15.87 -15.31 24.94
N ASN A 35 -14.84 -15.39 24.11
CA ASN A 35 -13.78 -16.37 24.20
C ASN A 35 -12.50 -15.58 24.47
N PRO A 36 -11.71 -15.90 25.50
CA PRO A 36 -10.36 -15.36 25.66
C PRO A 36 -9.46 -16.07 24.64
N SER A 37 -9.67 -15.76 23.35
CA SER A 37 -8.71 -16.09 22.31
C SER A 37 -7.55 -15.12 22.46
N ASN A 38 -6.35 -15.65 22.68
CA ASN A 38 -5.11 -14.89 22.73
C ASN A 38 -5.11 -13.79 21.67
N LEU A 39 -4.95 -12.55 22.11
CA LEU A 39 -4.83 -11.36 21.24
C LEU A 39 -3.57 -11.40 20.35
N ASP A 40 -2.74 -12.43 20.50
CA ASP A 40 -1.46 -12.60 19.79
C ASP A 40 -1.57 -13.40 18.48
N GLU A 41 -2.69 -14.08 18.21
CA GLU A 41 -2.91 -14.74 16.91
C GLU A 41 -3.95 -13.97 16.09
N LEU A 42 -3.49 -12.92 15.43
CA LEU A 42 -4.21 -12.37 14.28
C LEU A 42 -4.25 -13.44 13.19
N PRO A 43 -5.40 -13.67 12.53
CA PRO A 43 -5.46 -14.59 11.42
C PRO A 43 -4.47 -14.13 10.33
N ASN A 44 -3.70 -15.06 9.78
CA ASN A 44 -2.86 -14.80 8.61
C ASN A 44 -3.77 -14.55 7.40
N ILE A 45 -4.14 -13.28 7.21
CA ILE A 45 -5.01 -12.86 6.10
C ILE A 45 -4.12 -12.68 4.86
N ALA A 46 -4.58 -13.10 3.69
CA ALA A 46 -3.82 -13.11 2.43
C ALA A 46 -3.24 -11.75 1.97
N ASP A 47 -3.59 -10.66 2.66
CA ASP A 47 -3.11 -9.31 2.41
C ASP A 47 -2.08 -8.81 3.44
N GLN A 48 -1.65 -9.65 4.38
CA GLN A 48 -0.63 -9.29 5.36
C GLN A 48 0.76 -9.17 4.70
N MET A 49 1.44 -8.06 4.98
CA MET A 49 2.84 -7.90 4.59
C MET A 49 3.73 -8.66 5.56
N ASN A 50 4.71 -9.36 5.00
CA ASN A 50 5.81 -9.96 5.72
C ASN A 50 6.98 -8.97 5.78
N SER A 51 7.81 -9.11 6.81
CA SER A 51 8.97 -8.24 7.04
C SER A 51 10.26 -9.04 7.09
N TRP A 52 11.31 -8.50 6.47
CA TRP A 52 12.66 -9.03 6.50
C TRP A 52 13.67 -7.93 6.81
N ILE A 53 14.63 -8.24 7.67
CA ILE A 53 15.83 -7.44 7.84
C ILE A 53 16.91 -8.02 6.96
N CYS A 54 17.44 -7.19 6.06
CA CYS A 54 18.56 -7.54 5.22
C CYS A 54 19.79 -6.73 5.61
N SER A 55 20.96 -7.35 5.50
CA SER A 55 22.23 -6.69 5.81
C SER A 55 23.31 -7.05 4.79
N ASP A 56 24.12 -6.06 4.44
CA ASP A 56 25.34 -6.21 3.64
C ASP A 56 26.42 -5.31 4.26
N GLN A 57 27.48 -5.92 4.80
CA GLN A 57 28.52 -5.23 5.57
C GLN A 57 27.95 -4.37 6.71
N GLU A 58 28.01 -3.04 6.59
CA GLU A 58 27.48 -2.06 7.57
C GLU A 58 26.06 -1.59 7.23
N ASP A 59 25.60 -1.87 6.01
CA ASP A 59 24.30 -1.45 5.52
C ASP A 59 23.20 -2.39 6.03
N LYS A 60 22.07 -1.80 6.45
CA LYS A 60 20.89 -2.55 6.89
C LYS A 60 19.63 -1.93 6.32
N ILE A 61 18.72 -2.79 5.88
CA ILE A 61 17.40 -2.40 5.39
C ILE A 61 16.31 -3.26 6.03
N LEU A 62 15.12 -2.68 6.14
CA LEU A 62 13.87 -3.40 6.37
C LEU A 62 13.13 -3.48 5.04
N ILE A 63 12.71 -4.68 4.68
CA ILE A 63 11.86 -4.96 3.52
C ILE A 63 10.51 -5.41 4.02
N GLU A 64 9.46 -4.84 3.45
CA GLU A 64 8.07 -5.25 3.67
C GLU A 64 7.47 -5.61 2.31
N ALA A 65 6.99 -6.84 2.16
CA ALA A 65 6.34 -7.33 0.94
C ALA A 65 5.39 -8.49 1.26
N ARG A 66 4.50 -8.86 0.35
CA ARG A 66 3.58 -10.00 0.57
C ARG A 66 4.31 -11.34 0.63
N ASP A 67 5.29 -11.53 -0.24
CA ASP A 67 6.09 -12.75 -0.39
C ASP A 67 7.54 -12.39 -0.72
N ASP A 68 8.44 -13.39 -0.73
CA ASP A 68 9.87 -13.21 -0.95
C ASP A 68 10.39 -13.71 -2.31
N SER A 69 9.51 -14.23 -3.19
CA SER A 69 9.98 -14.90 -4.40
C SER A 69 10.56 -13.92 -5.41
N ASP A 70 10.01 -12.70 -5.49
CA ASP A 70 10.28 -11.84 -6.63
C ASP A 70 11.15 -10.62 -6.30
N TRP A 71 10.95 -9.94 -5.15
CA TRP A 71 11.81 -8.81 -4.77
C TRP A 71 13.24 -9.23 -4.43
N LYS A 72 13.40 -10.48 -3.98
CA LYS A 72 14.69 -11.03 -3.56
C LYS A 72 15.65 -11.18 -4.73
N LEU A 73 15.15 -11.38 -5.95
CA LEU A 73 15.99 -11.42 -7.15
C LEU A 73 16.62 -10.06 -7.47
N ILE A 74 15.96 -8.97 -7.06
CA ILE A 74 16.35 -7.58 -7.32
C ILE A 74 17.28 -7.07 -6.21
N ILE A 75 16.93 -7.38 -4.95
CA ILE A 75 17.63 -6.85 -3.77
C ILE A 75 18.74 -7.80 -3.26
N ASP A 76 18.54 -9.11 -3.39
CA ASP A 76 19.44 -10.18 -2.92
C ASP A 76 20.03 -11.02 -4.07
N PRO A 77 20.64 -10.45 -5.12
CA PRO A 77 21.28 -11.32 -6.09
C PRO A 77 22.60 -11.90 -5.55
N LYS A 78 23.40 -11.19 -4.71
CA LYS A 78 24.75 -11.68 -4.27
C LYS A 78 25.32 -11.19 -2.93
N SER A 79 24.75 -10.19 -2.26
CA SER A 79 25.41 -9.60 -1.07
C SER A 79 24.52 -9.35 0.16
N TRP A 80 23.19 -9.26 -0.01
CA TRP A 80 22.27 -8.96 1.08
C TRP A 80 21.77 -10.22 1.79
N LYS A 81 22.13 -10.40 3.06
CA LYS A 81 21.62 -11.52 3.87
C LYS A 81 20.31 -11.11 4.53
N CYS A 82 19.20 -11.71 4.10
CA CYS A 82 17.86 -11.42 4.60
C CYS A 82 17.35 -12.48 5.58
N GLN A 83 16.77 -12.03 6.70
CA GLN A 83 16.11 -12.87 7.70
C GLN A 83 14.76 -12.26 8.07
N SER A 84 13.74 -13.09 8.32
CA SER A 84 12.44 -12.59 8.78
C SER A 84 12.59 -11.81 10.09
N GLY A 85 11.97 -10.64 10.16
CA GLY A 85 12.07 -9.76 11.32
C GLY A 85 11.61 -8.34 11.02
N VAL A 86 11.35 -7.59 12.10
CA VAL A 86 11.01 -6.17 12.08
C VAL A 86 12.14 -5.34 12.69
N SER A 87 12.24 -4.07 12.31
CA SER A 87 13.19 -3.15 12.94
C SER A 87 12.68 -2.75 14.31
N GLU A 88 13.35 -3.16 15.39
CA GLU A 88 12.93 -2.80 16.75
C GLU A 88 13.42 -1.41 17.19
N ASN A 89 14.49 -0.87 16.57
CA ASN A 89 15.25 0.25 17.16
C ASN A 89 15.66 1.37 16.19
N SER A 90 15.34 1.28 14.89
CA SER A 90 15.60 2.36 13.93
C SER A 90 14.36 2.63 13.09
N PRO A 91 13.83 3.87 13.08
CA PRO A 91 12.78 4.25 12.12
C PRO A 91 13.32 4.27 10.68
N GLY A 92 14.65 4.27 10.52
CA GLY A 92 15.32 4.46 9.25
C GLY A 92 15.36 5.93 8.82
N ASN A 93 16.04 6.17 7.69
CA ASN A 93 16.36 7.52 7.22
C ASN A 93 15.62 7.83 5.91
N LEU A 94 15.38 6.80 5.13
CA LEU A 94 14.90 6.86 3.76
C LEU A 94 14.07 5.61 3.49
N LYS A 95 12.90 5.79 2.89
CA LYS A 95 11.99 4.72 2.54
C LYS A 95 11.53 4.91 1.11
N PHE A 96 11.50 3.84 0.33
CA PHE A 96 10.68 3.83 -0.88
C PHE A 96 9.59 2.78 -0.80
N THR A 97 8.50 3.06 -1.50
CA THR A 97 7.41 2.11 -1.73
C THR A 97 7.15 2.03 -3.22
N CYS A 98 7.04 0.82 -3.75
CA CYS A 98 6.72 0.53 -5.13
C CYS A 98 5.44 -0.30 -5.21
N GLU A 99 4.50 0.14 -6.03
CA GLU A 99 3.23 -0.54 -6.27
C GLU A 99 3.13 -1.03 -7.72
N PRO A 100 2.52 -2.19 -7.99
CA PRO A 100 2.34 -2.66 -9.36
C PRO A 100 1.43 -1.73 -10.16
N ILE A 101 1.86 -1.40 -11.37
CA ILE A 101 0.99 -0.81 -12.40
C ILE A 101 0.50 -1.91 -13.36
N ALA A 102 -0.38 -1.56 -14.29
CA ALA A 102 -1.00 -2.56 -15.18
C ALA A 102 0.04 -3.43 -15.91
N GLY A 103 0.01 -4.75 -15.66
CA GLY A 103 0.96 -5.71 -16.22
C GLY A 103 2.16 -6.05 -15.32
N GLY A 104 2.30 -5.39 -14.17
CA GLY A 104 3.29 -5.74 -13.15
C GLY A 104 2.97 -7.08 -12.47
N ASN A 105 4.02 -7.84 -12.18
CA ASN A 105 3.96 -9.15 -11.52
C ASN A 105 4.36 -9.12 -10.04
N LEU A 106 5.01 -8.04 -9.60
CA LEU A 106 5.42 -7.86 -8.21
C LEU A 106 4.25 -7.36 -7.36
N SER A 107 4.17 -7.86 -6.14
CA SER A 107 3.30 -7.28 -5.11
C SER A 107 3.87 -5.95 -4.58
N LEU A 108 3.07 -5.25 -3.77
CA LEU A 108 3.52 -4.05 -3.04
C LEU A 108 4.84 -4.33 -2.31
N LEU A 109 5.85 -3.50 -2.58
CA LEU A 109 7.18 -3.60 -1.99
C LEU A 109 7.53 -2.29 -1.30
N SER A 110 7.95 -2.38 -0.04
CA SER A 110 8.45 -1.27 0.75
C SER A 110 9.85 -1.60 1.24
N VAL A 111 10.80 -0.66 1.08
CA VAL A 111 12.18 -0.81 1.54
C VAL A 111 12.56 0.42 2.33
N THR A 112 12.97 0.22 3.57
CA THR A 112 13.43 1.26 4.49
C THR A 112 14.90 1.07 4.80
N TRP A 113 15.70 2.10 4.59
CA TRP A 113 17.11 2.12 4.96
C TRP A 113 17.28 2.41 6.44
N LEU A 114 17.88 1.46 7.17
CA LEU A 114 18.01 1.50 8.63
C LEU A 114 19.37 2.03 9.10
N SER A 115 20.45 1.67 8.40
CA SER A 115 21.83 2.10 8.68
C SER A 115 22.72 1.91 7.46
N GLY A 116 23.84 2.63 7.41
CA GLY A 116 24.76 2.59 6.27
C GLY A 116 24.81 3.91 5.51
N ASN A 117 25.75 4.03 4.56
CA ASN A 117 26.05 5.31 3.90
C ASN A 117 25.60 5.37 2.42
N ASP A 118 25.37 4.22 1.79
CA ASP A 118 25.13 4.15 0.33
C ASP A 118 23.64 4.22 -0.05
N GLN A 119 22.77 4.64 0.88
CA GLN A 119 21.31 4.62 0.76
C GLN A 119 20.78 5.21 -0.55
N ASN A 120 21.26 6.39 -0.95
CA ASN A 120 20.73 7.08 -2.12
C ASN A 120 21.11 6.36 -3.42
N GLN A 121 22.35 5.86 -3.50
CA GLN A 121 22.83 5.17 -4.69
C GLN A 121 22.16 3.81 -4.84
N GLN A 122 22.11 3.02 -3.75
CA GLN A 122 21.59 1.67 -3.78
C GLN A 122 20.05 1.66 -3.97
N MET A 123 19.32 2.47 -3.19
CA MET A 123 17.86 2.56 -3.36
C MET A 123 17.48 3.14 -4.72
N GLY A 124 18.25 4.08 -5.26
CA GLY A 124 18.04 4.61 -6.60
C GLY A 124 18.15 3.54 -7.69
N LYS A 125 19.11 2.61 -7.57
CA LYS A 125 19.23 1.46 -8.49
C LYS A 125 18.01 0.54 -8.41
N TRP A 126 17.61 0.15 -7.21
CA TRP A 126 16.44 -0.71 -7.02
C TRP A 126 15.16 -0.08 -7.55
N ILE A 127 14.93 1.21 -7.27
CA ILE A 127 13.77 1.95 -7.79
C ILE A 127 13.79 1.94 -9.33
N HIS A 128 14.95 2.17 -9.94
CA HIS A 128 15.08 2.18 -11.40
C HIS A 128 14.75 0.82 -12.01
N GLU A 129 15.28 -0.27 -11.45
CA GLU A 129 15.02 -1.64 -11.89
C GLU A 129 13.54 -2.01 -11.71
N LEU A 130 12.97 -1.75 -10.53
CA LEU A 130 11.55 -1.97 -10.25
C LEU A 130 10.63 -1.21 -11.21
N ALA A 131 10.94 0.06 -11.49
CA ALA A 131 10.12 0.88 -12.36
C ALA A 131 10.21 0.46 -13.84
N ASN A 132 11.41 0.17 -14.33
CA ASN A 132 11.64 -0.04 -15.76
C ASN A 132 11.53 -1.49 -16.20
N GLU A 133 11.85 -2.44 -15.33
CA GLU A 133 11.92 -3.87 -15.67
C GLU A 133 10.73 -4.64 -15.11
N HIS A 134 10.13 -4.16 -14.00
CA HIS A 134 9.06 -4.87 -13.30
C HIS A 134 7.70 -4.16 -13.30
N SER A 135 7.55 -3.09 -14.10
CA SER A 135 6.30 -2.33 -14.23
C SER A 135 5.73 -1.90 -12.87
N MET A 136 6.56 -1.20 -12.09
CA MET A 136 6.18 -0.65 -10.78
C MET A 136 6.16 0.89 -10.82
N SER A 137 5.28 1.50 -10.02
CA SER A 137 5.35 2.92 -9.72
C SER A 137 5.92 3.11 -8.33
N CYS A 138 7.06 3.81 -8.23
CA CYS A 138 7.80 3.97 -6.98
C CYS A 138 7.73 5.40 -6.45
N SER A 139 7.64 5.54 -5.13
CA SER A 139 7.70 6.80 -4.40
C SER A 139 8.80 6.74 -3.34
N LEU A 140 9.56 7.84 -3.19
CA LEU A 140 10.64 7.96 -2.22
C LEU A 140 10.25 8.99 -1.17
N ALA A 141 10.38 8.62 0.10
CA ALA A 141 10.09 9.48 1.24
C ALA A 141 11.25 9.47 2.23
N LYS A 142 11.59 10.63 2.78
CA LYS A 142 12.43 10.71 3.97
C LYS A 142 11.60 10.24 5.16
N VAL A 143 12.16 9.39 6.01
CA VAL A 143 11.48 8.99 7.24
C VAL A 143 11.77 10.06 8.27
N GLU A 144 10.81 10.97 8.47
CA GLU A 144 10.89 11.99 9.51
C GLU A 144 10.25 11.43 10.78
N LEU A 145 11.03 11.41 11.86
CA LEU A 145 10.48 11.30 13.21
C LEU A 145 9.72 12.59 13.46
N TRP A 146 8.43 12.49 13.80
CA TRP A 146 7.76 13.62 14.41
C TRP A 146 8.44 13.89 15.75
N ASP A 147 9.33 14.88 15.77
CA ASP A 147 9.79 15.49 17.01
C ASP A 147 8.53 16.02 17.70
N ASN A 148 8.02 15.27 18.68
CA ASN A 148 7.08 15.81 19.65
C ASN A 148 7.84 16.81 20.52
N ASP A 149 8.12 17.98 19.95
CA ASP A 149 8.52 19.15 20.71
C ASP A 149 7.28 19.66 21.46
N VAL A 150 6.90 18.92 22.50
CA VAL A 150 6.04 19.45 23.56
C VAL A 150 6.96 20.25 24.48
N THR A 151 7.51 21.33 23.96
CA THR A 151 7.80 22.50 24.78
C THR A 151 6.60 23.42 24.70
N ALA A 152 5.71 23.29 25.68
CA ALA A 152 4.70 24.28 25.98
C ALA A 152 5.04 24.93 27.35
N PRO A 153 4.80 26.25 27.47
CA PRO A 153 5.47 27.17 28.41
C PRO A 153 5.14 26.97 29.90
#